data_AF-A0A2V8FB68-F1
#
_entry.id   AF-A0A2V8FB68-F1
#
_cell.length_a   1.000
_cell.length_b   1.000
_cell.length_c   1.000
_cell.angle_alpha   90.00
_cell.angle_beta   90.00
_cell.angle_gamma   90.00
#
_symmetry.space_group_name_H-M   'P 1'
#
loop_
_entity.id
_entity.type
_entity.pdbx_description
1 polymer ?
#
loop_
_entity_poly.entity_id
_entity_poly.type
_entity_poly.pdbx_seq_one_letter_code
_entity_poly.pdbx_strand_id
1 'polypeptide(L)'
;MVVLAAAIVVACDAPAHTAKTEDSGKTWTPPRTAWGDPDLQGVWENLTPVPLERAKEFGTREFMTEQEAAERARKSQTVSTSGTPSVALPRGEAEEISGTLADVDKARNANADSLPNDTPGKRIVDAEYNAFWNAAIRGPKKSLRTSQIVDPPDGRLPSYTREALTWWDAREKARLGRGQADTWEDRGLGERCIAQPVGNGVFIGGNHDIEQTPGYVVIHWFTPGDGVYRVVPLDGRPHLGQGVRQWYGDSRGRWEGNTLVVETTNFNDQHAGSILPGHGGLFGTGHSHNYAGTGETLRLIERFTRIDADTIEYRSTIEDPKVFVKPWTAVATWTRDDAINPEYEYACHEHNYGMMNALRGARANERDALEEAGRELKWEAGPHP
;
A
#
# COMPACT_ATOMS: atom_id res chain seq x y z
N MET A 1 17.86 -50.13 8.88
CA MET A 1 16.92 -49.39 9.74
C MET A 1 16.54 -48.11 9.02
N VAL A 2 15.40 -48.12 8.35
CA VAL A 2 14.83 -46.95 7.67
C VAL A 2 13.71 -46.45 8.58
N VAL A 3 13.85 -45.26 9.14
CA VAL A 3 12.83 -44.64 9.98
C VAL A 3 11.99 -43.73 9.09
N LEU A 4 10.74 -44.14 8.84
CA LEU A 4 9.72 -43.37 8.16
C LEU A 4 9.22 -42.28 9.13
N ALA A 5 9.42 -41.00 8.79
CA ALA A 5 8.80 -39.89 9.51
C ALA A 5 7.43 -39.60 8.88
N ALA A 6 6.35 -39.93 9.60
CA ALA A 6 4.99 -39.60 9.20
C ALA A 6 4.70 -38.11 9.51
N ALA A 7 4.38 -37.34 8.48
CA ALA A 7 3.88 -35.98 8.63
C ALA A 7 2.43 -36.02 9.14
N ILE A 8 2.19 -35.48 10.34
CA ILE A 8 0.84 -35.27 10.88
C ILE A 8 0.30 -33.99 10.26
N VAL A 9 -0.67 -34.12 9.36
CA VAL A 9 -1.52 -33.00 8.90
C VAL A 9 -2.50 -32.69 10.02
N VAL A 10 -2.30 -31.58 10.72
CA VAL A 10 -3.31 -31.03 11.64
C VAL A 10 -4.24 -30.16 10.81
N ALA A 11 -5.45 -30.66 10.54
CA ALA A 11 -6.53 -29.85 10.01
C ALA A 11 -7.04 -28.93 11.13
N CYS A 12 -6.90 -27.62 10.95
CA CYS A 12 -7.56 -26.63 11.80
C CYS A 12 -8.98 -26.42 11.28
N ASP A 13 -9.98 -26.98 11.96
CA ASP A 13 -11.38 -26.60 11.80
C ASP A 13 -11.60 -25.24 12.48
N ALA A 14 -11.70 -24.17 11.69
CA ALA A 14 -12.14 -22.87 12.19
C ALA A 14 -13.68 -22.88 12.32
N PRO A 15 -14.26 -22.43 13.45
CA PRO A 15 -15.71 -22.33 13.59
C PRO A 15 -16.26 -21.23 12.68
N ALA A 16 -17.17 -21.60 11.77
CA ALA A 16 -17.95 -20.66 10.99
C ALA A 16 -18.92 -19.90 11.90
N HIS A 17 -18.63 -18.62 12.18
CA HIS A 17 -19.59 -17.71 12.81
C HIS A 17 -20.23 -16.83 11.75
N THR A 18 -21.47 -17.18 11.41
CA THR A 18 -22.37 -16.39 10.55
C THR A 18 -22.77 -15.11 11.28
N ALA A 19 -22.21 -13.97 10.88
CA ALA A 19 -22.77 -12.66 11.19
C ALA A 19 -24.10 -12.49 10.43
N LYS A 20 -25.18 -12.13 11.14
CA LYS A 20 -26.47 -11.81 10.54
C LYS A 20 -26.39 -10.40 9.95
N THR A 21 -26.24 -10.31 8.63
CA THR A 21 -26.66 -9.15 7.84
C THR A 21 -28.17 -9.23 7.63
N GLU A 22 -28.88 -8.11 7.81
CA GLU A 22 -30.27 -7.99 7.38
C GLU A 22 -30.32 -8.15 5.86
N ASP A 23 -30.71 -9.35 5.43
CA ASP A 23 -30.85 -9.76 4.04
C ASP A 23 -32.14 -9.16 3.47
N SER A 24 -32.01 -8.14 2.62
CA SER A 24 -33.06 -7.79 1.67
C SER A 24 -33.19 -8.98 0.71
N GLY A 25 -34.03 -9.97 1.05
CA GLY A 25 -34.12 -11.33 0.52
C GLY A 25 -34.22 -11.56 -0.99
N LYS A 26 -33.28 -11.01 -1.76
CA LYS A 26 -32.91 -11.39 -3.11
C LYS A 26 -31.43 -11.76 -3.04
N THR A 27 -31.15 -13.06 -3.15
CA THR A 27 -29.78 -13.55 -3.31
C THR A 27 -29.18 -12.92 -4.55
N TRP A 28 -28.30 -11.93 -4.35
CA TRP A 28 -27.59 -11.28 -5.44
C TRP A 28 -26.73 -12.33 -6.16
N THR A 29 -26.79 -12.33 -7.49
CA THR A 29 -26.00 -13.23 -8.34
C THR A 29 -25.02 -12.37 -9.15
N PRO A 30 -23.69 -12.62 -9.04
CA PRO A 30 -22.72 -11.88 -9.82
C PRO A 30 -22.96 -12.07 -11.32
N PRO A 31 -22.78 -11.01 -12.13
CA PRO A 31 -22.77 -11.15 -13.57
C PRO A 31 -21.65 -12.11 -14.00
N ARG A 32 -21.81 -12.68 -15.19
CA ARG A 32 -20.88 -13.62 -15.79
C ARG A 32 -20.34 -13.06 -17.10
N THR A 33 -19.09 -13.39 -17.40
CA THR A 33 -18.49 -13.11 -18.70
C THR A 33 -19.19 -13.92 -19.80
N ALA A 34 -18.93 -13.59 -21.07
CA ALA A 34 -19.47 -14.33 -22.21
C ALA A 34 -19.06 -15.82 -22.23
N TRP A 35 -18.02 -16.21 -21.50
CA TRP A 35 -17.55 -17.59 -21.36
C TRP A 35 -17.92 -18.24 -20.00
N GLY A 36 -18.66 -17.55 -19.13
CA GLY A 36 -19.27 -18.13 -17.92
C GLY A 36 -18.51 -17.93 -16.60
N ASP A 37 -17.36 -17.27 -16.61
CA ASP A 37 -16.65 -16.90 -15.38
C ASP A 37 -17.37 -15.77 -14.64
N PRO A 38 -17.24 -15.62 -13.31
CA PRO A 38 -17.66 -14.41 -12.62
C PRO A 38 -17.01 -13.16 -13.24
N ASP A 39 -17.83 -12.14 -13.49
CA ASP A 39 -17.39 -10.89 -14.09
C ASP A 39 -17.00 -9.87 -13.01
N LEU A 40 -15.69 -9.62 -12.96
CA LEU A 40 -15.01 -8.65 -12.09
C LEU A 40 -14.57 -7.41 -12.88
N GLN A 41 -14.87 -7.31 -14.18
CA GLN A 41 -14.33 -6.24 -15.02
C GLN A 41 -14.76 -4.85 -14.58
N GLY A 42 -13.88 -3.89 -14.85
CA GLY A 42 -14.08 -2.46 -14.62
C GLY A 42 -13.04 -1.87 -13.68
N VAL A 43 -13.23 -0.59 -13.41
CA VAL A 43 -12.33 0.20 -12.56
C VAL A 43 -12.84 0.21 -11.12
N TRP A 44 -11.93 -0.10 -10.19
CA TRP A 44 -12.22 -0.23 -8.77
C TRP A 44 -11.25 0.60 -7.92
N GLU A 45 -11.76 1.43 -7.02
CA GLU A 45 -10.95 2.08 -5.99
C GLU A 45 -10.95 1.25 -4.70
N ASN A 46 -9.91 1.35 -3.88
CA ASN A 46 -9.84 0.60 -2.61
C ASN A 46 -9.63 1.50 -1.38
N LEU A 47 -10.00 2.77 -1.51
CA LEU A 47 -9.90 3.72 -0.41
C LEU A 47 -10.76 3.25 0.76
N THR A 48 -10.14 3.13 1.92
CA THR A 48 -10.81 2.65 3.13
C THR A 48 -10.47 3.52 4.33
N PRO A 49 -11.48 3.91 5.12
CA PRO A 49 -11.26 4.57 6.39
C PRO A 49 -10.86 3.61 7.51
N VAL A 50 -11.03 2.30 7.28
CA VAL A 50 -10.79 1.27 8.28
C VAL A 50 -9.29 1.23 8.61
N PRO A 51 -8.90 1.35 9.89
CA PRO A 51 -7.49 1.24 10.27
C PRO A 51 -6.92 -0.12 9.90
N LEU A 52 -5.62 -0.20 9.67
CA LEU A 52 -4.97 -1.49 9.44
C LEU A 52 -5.13 -2.41 10.66
N GLU A 53 -4.69 -1.94 11.82
CA GLU A 53 -4.73 -2.69 13.08
C GLU A 53 -5.88 -2.25 13.98
N ARG A 54 -6.41 -3.18 14.76
CA ARG A 54 -7.47 -2.92 15.72
C ARG A 54 -6.96 -2.16 16.94
N ALA A 55 -7.71 -1.13 17.30
CA ALA A 55 -7.51 -0.40 18.53
C ALA A 55 -7.81 -1.30 19.74
N LYS A 56 -7.03 -1.14 20.81
CA LYS A 56 -7.01 -2.10 21.95
C LYS A 56 -8.36 -2.21 22.64
N GLU A 57 -9.14 -1.13 22.66
CA GLU A 57 -10.48 -1.04 23.24
C GLU A 57 -11.51 -1.97 22.59
N PHE A 58 -11.29 -2.36 21.33
CA PHE A 58 -12.20 -3.30 20.64
C PHE A 58 -11.84 -4.76 20.92
N GLY A 59 -10.64 -5.07 21.44
CA GLY A 59 -10.21 -6.44 21.69
C GLY A 59 -10.33 -7.33 20.44
N THR A 60 -11.22 -8.32 20.46
CA THR A 60 -11.52 -9.18 19.31
C THR A 60 -12.81 -8.82 18.57
N ARG A 61 -13.47 -7.71 18.94
CA ARG A 61 -14.70 -7.24 18.28
C ARG A 61 -14.38 -6.77 16.88
N GLU A 62 -14.82 -7.53 15.90
CA GLU A 62 -14.61 -7.25 14.47
C GLU A 62 -15.41 -6.04 13.97
N PHE A 63 -16.57 -5.76 14.59
CA PHE A 63 -17.47 -4.68 14.19
C PHE A 63 -17.80 -3.73 15.35
N MET A 64 -17.83 -2.44 15.01
CA MET A 64 -18.44 -1.36 15.77
C MET A 64 -19.95 -1.38 15.60
N THR A 65 -20.64 -0.77 16.54
CA THR A 65 -22.02 -0.31 16.35
C THR A 65 -22.04 0.90 15.41
N GLU A 66 -23.18 1.17 14.78
CA GLU A 66 -23.35 2.36 13.95
C GLU A 66 -23.11 3.68 14.72
N GLN A 67 -23.45 3.69 16.01
CA GLN A 67 -23.22 4.84 16.89
C GLN A 67 -21.72 5.05 17.15
N GLU A 68 -20.98 3.98 17.46
CA GLU A 68 -19.51 4.02 17.62
C GLU A 68 -18.82 4.48 16.32
N ALA A 69 -19.28 3.99 15.16
CA ALA A 69 -18.78 4.42 13.86
C ALA A 69 -19.07 5.90 13.56
N ALA A 70 -20.30 6.37 13.86
CA ALA A 70 -20.66 7.79 13.71
C ALA A 70 -19.85 8.69 14.66
N GLU A 71 -19.55 8.23 15.87
CA GLU A 71 -18.71 8.98 16.81
C GLU A 71 -17.25 9.04 16.37
N ARG A 72 -16.72 7.94 15.80
CA ARG A 72 -15.38 7.89 15.18
C ARG A 72 -15.27 8.90 14.02
N ALA A 73 -16.26 8.92 13.13
CA ALA A 73 -16.32 9.90 12.05
C ALA A 73 -16.34 11.34 12.60
N ARG A 74 -17.16 11.62 13.62
CA ARG A 74 -17.28 12.96 14.23
C ARG A 74 -16.01 13.43 14.95
N LYS A 75 -15.27 12.52 15.61
CA LYS A 75 -14.00 12.85 16.29
C LYS A 75 -12.89 13.19 15.29
N SER A 76 -12.86 12.54 14.14
CA SER A 76 -11.90 12.80 13.05
C SER A 76 -12.02 14.23 12.50
N GLN A 77 -13.23 14.79 12.49
CA GLN A 77 -13.53 16.15 11.99
C GLN A 77 -13.01 17.30 12.89
N THR A 78 -12.78 17.05 14.19
CA THR A 78 -12.45 18.13 15.14
C THR A 78 -10.94 18.47 15.16
N VAL A 79 -10.06 17.56 14.72
CA VAL A 79 -8.59 17.70 14.75
C VAL A 79 -8.03 18.58 13.62
N SER A 80 -8.78 18.81 12.54
CA SER A 80 -8.31 19.52 11.33
C SER A 80 -8.35 21.06 11.42
N THR A 81 -9.01 21.64 12.43
CA THR A 81 -9.31 23.09 12.48
C THR A 81 -8.30 23.98 13.21
N SER A 82 -7.21 23.46 13.78
CA SER A 82 -6.26 24.23 14.61
C SER A 82 -4.94 24.56 13.91
N GLY A 83 -4.99 25.34 12.82
CA GLY A 83 -4.03 26.34 12.30
C GLY A 83 -2.49 26.25 12.49
N THR A 84 -1.90 25.12 12.86
CA THR A 84 -0.46 25.00 13.12
C THR A 84 0.17 24.05 12.11
N PRO A 85 1.11 24.51 11.25
CA PRO A 85 1.81 23.63 10.33
C PRO A 85 2.82 22.82 11.14
N SER A 86 2.70 21.49 11.08
CA SER A 86 3.40 20.47 11.89
C SER A 86 2.88 20.30 13.32
N VAL A 87 1.79 19.53 13.46
CA VAL A 87 1.46 18.84 14.72
C VAL A 87 1.01 17.43 14.38
N ALA A 88 1.65 16.46 15.05
CA ALA A 88 1.38 15.04 14.96
C ALA A 88 -0.12 14.74 14.95
N LEU A 89 -0.56 13.98 13.94
CA LEU A 89 -1.85 13.32 14.00
C LEU A 89 -1.85 12.42 15.25
N PRO A 90 -2.87 12.49 16.11
CA PRO A 90 -3.13 11.40 17.03
C PRO A 90 -3.19 10.10 16.21
N ARG A 91 -2.57 9.02 16.69
CA ARG A 91 -2.67 7.69 16.08
C ARG A 91 -4.12 7.41 15.70
N GLY A 92 -4.36 7.21 14.40
CA GLY A 92 -5.58 6.62 13.89
C GLY A 92 -6.50 7.60 13.16
N GLU A 93 -6.64 7.32 11.86
CA GLU A 93 -7.92 7.15 11.17
C GLU A 93 -8.55 8.34 10.44
N ALA A 94 -9.10 7.99 9.28
CA ALA A 94 -9.07 8.73 8.03
C ALA A 94 -10.49 8.90 7.46
N GLU A 95 -11.37 9.59 8.19
CA GLU A 95 -12.80 9.74 7.79
C GLU A 95 -13.26 11.15 7.46
N GLU A 96 -12.34 12.08 7.27
CA GLU A 96 -12.71 13.34 6.66
C GLU A 96 -11.51 13.86 5.89
N ILE A 97 -11.37 13.43 4.64
CA ILE A 97 -10.21 13.78 3.82
C ILE A 97 -10.64 14.52 2.55
N SER A 98 -11.79 14.28 1.92
CA SER A 98 -12.11 15.00 0.66
C SER A 98 -12.57 16.46 0.89
N GLY A 99 -13.45 16.73 1.86
CA GLY A 99 -13.88 18.10 2.18
C GLY A 99 -12.78 18.93 2.86
N THR A 100 -12.03 18.30 3.74
CA THR A 100 -10.92 18.91 4.50
C THR A 100 -9.65 19.05 3.68
N LEU A 101 -9.29 18.13 2.77
CA LEU A 101 -8.16 18.34 1.85
C LEU A 101 -8.45 19.43 0.85
N ALA A 102 -9.68 19.53 0.33
CA ALA A 102 -10.02 20.65 -0.55
C ALA A 102 -9.87 22.00 0.17
N ASP A 103 -10.20 22.07 1.46
CA ASP A 103 -10.05 23.28 2.26
C ASP A 103 -8.60 23.49 2.75
N VAL A 104 -7.85 22.43 3.02
CA VAL A 104 -6.40 22.46 3.30
C VAL A 104 -5.61 22.86 2.07
N ASP A 105 -5.97 22.36 0.88
CA ASP A 105 -5.40 22.74 -0.40
C ASP A 105 -5.78 24.17 -0.75
N LYS A 106 -7.04 24.61 -0.53
CA LYS A 106 -7.40 26.03 -0.63
C LYS A 106 -6.57 26.90 0.31
N ALA A 107 -6.32 26.47 1.54
CA ALA A 107 -5.50 27.20 2.50
C ALA A 107 -3.99 27.17 2.12
N ARG A 108 -3.48 26.04 1.63
CA ARG A 108 -2.12 25.90 1.10
C ARG A 108 -1.92 26.80 -0.11
N ASN A 109 -2.87 26.79 -1.04
CA ASN A 109 -2.86 27.61 -2.26
C ASN A 109 -3.01 29.08 -1.92
N ALA A 110 -3.91 29.47 -1.00
CA ALA A 110 -4.02 30.86 -0.52
C ALA A 110 -2.72 31.35 0.14
N ASN A 111 -2.05 30.49 0.93
CA ASN A 111 -0.75 30.81 1.51
C ASN A 111 0.34 30.91 0.44
N ALA A 112 0.38 29.98 -0.53
CA ALA A 112 1.33 30.02 -1.64
C ALA A 112 1.12 31.24 -2.55
N ASP A 113 -0.14 31.62 -2.80
CA ASP A 113 -0.54 32.80 -3.57
C ASP A 113 -0.24 34.12 -2.86
N SER A 114 -0.13 34.10 -1.52
CA SER A 114 0.26 35.27 -0.73
C SER A 114 1.76 35.57 -0.75
N LEU A 115 2.59 34.65 -1.28
CA LEU A 115 4.05 34.79 -1.29
C LEU A 115 4.53 35.71 -2.44
N PRO A 116 5.58 36.51 -2.24
CA PRO A 116 6.13 37.40 -3.27
C PRO A 116 6.54 36.68 -4.56
N ASN A 117 6.30 37.32 -5.71
CA ASN A 117 6.57 36.77 -7.05
C ASN A 117 8.05 36.63 -7.41
N ASP A 118 8.96 37.14 -6.59
CA ASP A 118 10.37 37.27 -6.90
C ASP A 118 11.23 36.08 -6.44
N THR A 119 10.60 35.04 -5.87
CA THR A 119 11.31 33.83 -5.43
C THR A 119 10.83 32.57 -6.18
N PRO A 120 11.61 32.03 -7.13
CA PRO A 120 11.28 30.81 -7.84
C PRO A 120 11.02 29.63 -6.88
N GLY A 121 9.94 28.89 -7.11
CA GLY A 121 9.57 27.70 -6.32
C GLY A 121 8.76 27.95 -5.04
N LYS A 122 8.41 29.20 -4.73
CA LYS A 122 7.58 29.53 -3.55
C LYS A 122 6.12 29.83 -3.84
N ARG A 123 5.78 30.18 -5.09
CA ARG A 123 4.41 30.40 -5.55
C ARG A 123 4.07 29.38 -6.64
N ILE A 124 2.99 28.64 -6.47
CA ILE A 124 2.41 27.79 -7.53
C ILE A 124 1.52 28.70 -8.36
N VAL A 125 1.94 29.03 -9.57
CA VAL A 125 1.12 29.80 -10.52
C VAL A 125 0.41 28.77 -11.40
N ASP A 126 -0.92 28.91 -11.53
CA ASP A 126 -1.86 27.92 -12.09
C ASP A 126 -2.13 26.71 -11.18
N ALA A 127 -3.15 25.90 -11.53
CA ALA A 127 -3.48 24.70 -10.76
C ALA A 127 -2.24 23.80 -10.66
N GLU A 128 -1.89 23.39 -9.44
CA GLU A 128 -0.78 22.46 -9.24
C GLU A 128 -0.97 21.23 -10.13
N TYR A 129 0.11 20.75 -10.75
CA TYR A 129 0.09 19.57 -11.65
C TYR A 129 -0.69 18.40 -11.04
N ASN A 130 -0.69 18.28 -9.72
CA ASN A 130 -1.35 17.20 -9.00
C ASN A 130 -2.83 17.43 -8.64
N ALA A 131 -3.43 18.57 -9.00
CA ALA A 131 -4.81 18.90 -8.63
C ALA A 131 -5.83 17.89 -9.16
N PHE A 132 -5.53 17.21 -10.27
CA PHE A 132 -6.38 16.15 -10.81
C PHE A 132 -6.33 14.85 -9.99
N TRP A 133 -5.26 14.60 -9.23
CA TRP A 133 -5.17 13.50 -8.25
C TRP A 133 -6.02 13.76 -7.02
N ASN A 134 -6.32 15.03 -6.73
CA ASN A 134 -7.14 15.45 -5.60
C ASN A 134 -8.64 15.47 -5.95
N ALA A 135 -9.05 14.73 -6.99
CA ALA A 135 -10.46 14.55 -7.33
C ALA A 135 -11.23 14.08 -6.08
N ALA A 136 -12.43 14.65 -5.88
CA ALA A 136 -13.22 14.38 -4.69
C ALA A 136 -13.50 12.88 -4.56
N ILE A 137 -13.04 12.27 -3.45
CA ILE A 137 -13.44 10.93 -3.04
C ILE A 137 -14.97 10.87 -3.10
N ARG A 138 -15.53 9.92 -3.85
CA ARG A 138 -16.98 9.75 -4.05
C ARG A 138 -17.64 9.12 -2.83
N GLY A 139 -17.59 9.84 -1.72
CA GLY A 139 -18.27 9.53 -0.47
C GLY A 139 -17.63 8.37 0.31
N PRO A 140 -17.60 8.44 1.65
CA PRO A 140 -17.15 7.32 2.46
C PRO A 140 -18.14 6.15 2.36
N LYS A 141 -17.67 4.96 1.97
CA LYS A 141 -18.42 3.74 2.26
C LYS A 141 -18.26 3.44 3.75
N LYS A 142 -19.37 3.49 4.49
CA LYS A 142 -19.40 3.13 5.91
C LYS A 142 -18.99 1.66 6.05
N SER A 143 -17.84 1.43 6.67
CA SER A 143 -17.48 0.12 7.18
C SER A 143 -17.56 0.14 8.69
N LEU A 144 -18.34 -0.77 9.27
CA LEU A 144 -18.38 -0.94 10.71
C LEU A 144 -17.16 -1.71 11.22
N ARG A 145 -16.25 -2.14 10.33
CA ARG A 145 -15.11 -2.97 10.69
C ARG A 145 -14.13 -2.17 11.56
N THR A 146 -13.66 -2.78 12.65
CA THR A 146 -12.74 -2.12 13.59
C THR A 146 -11.27 -2.14 13.14
N SER A 147 -10.93 -2.98 12.14
CA SER A 147 -9.60 -3.12 11.53
C SER A 147 -9.66 -3.84 10.18
N GLN A 148 -8.67 -3.64 9.32
CA GLN A 148 -8.53 -4.42 8.08
C GLN A 148 -8.03 -5.83 8.37
N ILE A 149 -7.11 -6.01 9.33
CA ILE A 149 -6.67 -7.34 9.76
C ILE A 149 -7.86 -8.04 10.45
N VAL A 150 -8.21 -9.21 9.94
CA VAL A 150 -9.30 -10.06 10.45
C VAL A 150 -8.81 -11.35 11.07
N ASP A 151 -7.63 -11.80 10.64
CA ASP A 151 -6.92 -12.91 11.23
C ASP A 151 -5.46 -12.45 11.41
N PRO A 152 -4.92 -12.44 12.64
CA PRO A 152 -5.51 -12.95 13.89
C PRO A 152 -6.76 -12.22 14.38
N PRO A 153 -7.62 -12.85 15.21
CA PRO A 153 -8.87 -12.26 15.69
C PRO A 153 -8.73 -11.01 16.56
N ASP A 154 -7.53 -10.69 17.05
CA ASP A 154 -7.25 -9.42 17.71
C ASP A 154 -7.05 -8.26 16.73
N GLY A 155 -7.02 -8.56 15.41
CA GLY A 155 -6.93 -7.59 14.34
C GLY A 155 -5.58 -6.87 14.32
N ARG A 156 -4.53 -7.52 14.81
CA ARG A 156 -3.17 -6.96 14.88
C ARG A 156 -2.21 -7.77 14.05
N LEU A 157 -1.18 -7.11 13.53
CA LEU A 157 -0.13 -7.77 12.79
C LEU A 157 0.59 -8.77 13.72
N PRO A 158 0.82 -10.02 13.27
CA PRO A 158 1.63 -10.95 14.04
C PRO A 158 3.03 -10.38 14.29
N SER A 159 3.63 -10.76 15.42
CA SER A 159 5.02 -10.45 15.70
C SER A 159 5.94 -10.95 14.58
N TYR A 160 6.98 -10.18 14.29
CA TYR A 160 8.07 -10.64 13.45
C TYR A 160 8.86 -11.78 14.11
N THR A 161 9.42 -12.67 13.31
CA THR A 161 10.38 -13.66 13.78
C THR A 161 11.69 -12.99 14.19
N ARG A 162 12.53 -13.72 14.94
CA ARG A 162 13.89 -13.27 15.23
C ARG A 162 14.76 -13.16 13.96
N GLU A 163 14.53 -14.04 12.99
CA GLU A 163 15.26 -14.04 11.72
C GLU A 163 14.98 -12.74 10.94
N ALA A 164 13.72 -12.34 10.79
CA ALA A 164 13.37 -11.09 10.13
C ALA A 164 13.87 -9.84 10.86
N LEU A 165 13.84 -9.82 12.20
CA LEU A 165 14.44 -8.72 12.96
C LEU A 165 15.96 -8.64 12.73
N THR A 166 16.64 -9.78 12.60
CA THR A 166 18.07 -9.82 12.29
C THR A 166 18.37 -9.25 10.90
N TRP A 167 17.55 -9.59 9.90
CA TRP A 167 17.68 -8.99 8.56
C TRP A 167 17.41 -7.49 8.57
N TRP A 168 16.40 -7.04 9.32
CA TRP A 168 16.09 -5.62 9.47
C TRP A 168 17.28 -4.85 10.05
N ASP A 169 17.86 -5.33 11.15
CA ASP A 169 19.03 -4.71 11.77
C ASP A 169 20.23 -4.68 10.82
N ALA A 170 20.44 -5.75 10.05
CA ALA A 170 21.50 -5.82 9.05
C ALA A 170 21.29 -4.80 7.92
N ARG A 171 20.05 -4.63 7.43
CA ARG A 171 19.67 -3.64 6.42
C ARG A 171 19.89 -2.21 6.92
N GLU A 172 19.41 -1.90 8.12
CA GLU A 172 19.62 -0.56 8.72
C GLU A 172 21.11 -0.30 8.93
N LYS A 173 21.88 -1.27 9.44
CA LYS A 173 23.34 -1.13 9.59
C LYS A 173 24.05 -0.89 8.24
N ALA A 174 23.64 -1.60 7.20
CA ALA A 174 24.18 -1.39 5.85
C ALA A 174 23.84 0.00 5.30
N ARG A 175 22.69 0.58 5.69
CA ARG A 175 22.26 1.93 5.32
C ARG A 175 22.96 3.03 6.11
N LEU A 176 23.29 2.81 7.38
CA LEU A 176 23.92 3.84 8.26
C LEU A 176 25.21 4.44 7.70
N GLY A 177 25.97 3.70 6.89
CA GLY A 177 27.22 4.17 6.29
C GLY A 177 27.07 4.76 4.88
N ARG A 178 25.85 4.83 4.34
CA ARG A 178 25.58 5.34 2.99
C ARG A 178 24.86 6.67 3.07
N GLY A 179 25.33 7.66 2.30
CA GLY A 179 24.60 8.90 2.07
C GLY A 179 23.32 8.63 1.28
N GLN A 180 22.37 9.57 1.33
CA GLN A 180 21.08 9.43 0.67
C GLN A 180 21.16 9.41 -0.87
N ALA A 181 22.30 9.78 -1.45
CA ALA A 181 22.53 9.85 -2.89
C ALA A 181 24.04 9.82 -3.21
N ASP A 182 24.78 8.89 -2.60
CA ASP A 182 26.20 8.69 -2.93
C ASP A 182 26.36 8.17 -4.37
N THR A 183 25.44 7.29 -4.74
CA THR A 183 25.27 6.75 -6.08
C THR A 183 23.78 6.72 -6.45
N TRP A 184 23.48 6.40 -7.71
CA TRP A 184 22.10 6.18 -8.14
C TRP A 184 21.47 4.92 -7.49
N GLU A 185 22.27 3.99 -6.97
CA GLU A 185 21.76 2.79 -6.27
C GLU A 185 21.17 3.11 -4.90
N ASP A 186 21.55 4.25 -4.31
CA ASP A 186 21.02 4.70 -3.01
C ASP A 186 19.64 5.36 -3.15
N ARG A 187 19.14 5.50 -4.38
CA ARG A 187 17.79 5.97 -4.69
C ARG A 187 16.82 4.79 -4.73
N GLY A 188 15.61 5.01 -4.22
CA GLY A 188 14.58 3.97 -4.17
C GLY A 188 14.15 3.51 -5.56
N LEU A 189 13.62 2.28 -5.67
CA LEU A 189 13.24 1.67 -6.94
C LEU A 189 12.16 2.46 -7.70
N GLY A 190 11.22 3.09 -6.98
CA GLY A 190 10.19 3.95 -7.58
C GLY A 190 10.76 5.24 -8.16
N GLU A 191 11.73 5.88 -7.49
CA GLU A 191 12.43 7.06 -8.02
C GLU A 191 13.32 6.72 -9.22
N ARG A 192 13.79 5.47 -9.29
CA ARG A 192 14.55 4.94 -10.42
C ARG A 192 13.66 4.38 -11.54
N CYS A 193 12.33 4.42 -11.38
CA CYS A 193 11.34 3.90 -12.31
C CYS A 193 11.55 2.41 -12.67
N ILE A 194 12.08 1.61 -11.75
CA ILE A 194 12.33 0.17 -11.97
C ILE A 194 11.14 -0.65 -11.50
N ALA A 195 10.65 -0.33 -10.30
CA ALA A 195 9.49 -0.99 -9.71
C ALA A 195 8.80 0.00 -8.78
N GLN A 196 7.50 0.15 -8.98
CA GLN A 196 6.62 0.90 -8.08
C GLN A 196 6.24 0.04 -6.87
N PRO A 197 5.99 0.64 -5.69
CA PRO A 197 5.72 -0.07 -4.44
C PRO A 197 4.32 -0.68 -4.38
N VAL A 198 3.79 -1.18 -5.50
CA VAL A 198 2.36 -1.48 -5.71
C VAL A 198 2.18 -2.76 -6.53
N GLY A 199 0.94 -3.16 -6.84
CA GLY A 199 0.67 -4.29 -7.74
C GLY A 199 0.34 -5.63 -7.07
N ASN A 200 0.45 -5.74 -5.74
CA ASN A 200 0.02 -6.90 -4.95
C ASN A 200 -0.43 -6.45 -3.55
N GLY A 201 -1.26 -7.26 -2.87
CA GLY A 201 -1.57 -7.03 -1.46
C GLY A 201 -2.52 -5.86 -1.23
N VAL A 202 -2.54 -5.32 0.00
CA VAL A 202 -3.52 -4.30 0.42
C VAL A 202 -2.91 -2.90 0.37
N PHE A 203 -2.37 -2.49 -0.78
CA PHE A 203 -1.93 -1.09 -0.93
C PHE A 203 -3.15 -0.19 -1.11
N ILE A 204 -3.41 0.70 -0.15
CA ILE A 204 -4.56 1.61 -0.14
C ILE A 204 -4.23 2.86 -0.93
N GLY A 205 -5.15 3.30 -1.80
CA GLY A 205 -5.03 4.59 -2.49
C GLY A 205 -4.63 4.51 -3.95
N GLY A 206 -5.09 3.46 -4.66
CA GLY A 206 -4.94 3.34 -6.10
C GLY A 206 -6.24 2.90 -6.76
N ASN A 207 -6.33 3.16 -8.07
CA ASN A 207 -7.37 2.60 -8.92
C ASN A 207 -6.89 1.28 -9.50
N HIS A 208 -7.81 0.34 -9.65
CA HIS A 208 -7.55 -1.01 -10.13
C HIS A 208 -8.45 -1.25 -11.33
N ASP A 209 -7.90 -1.27 -12.53
CA ASP A 209 -8.65 -1.72 -13.69
C ASP A 209 -8.49 -3.23 -13.83
N ILE A 210 -9.61 -3.94 -13.84
CA ILE A 210 -9.65 -5.38 -14.03
C ILE A 210 -10.16 -5.65 -15.44
N GLU A 211 -9.31 -6.28 -16.24
CA GLU A 211 -9.66 -6.81 -17.55
C GLU A 211 -9.67 -8.33 -17.51
N GLN A 212 -10.64 -8.96 -18.18
CA GLN A 212 -10.73 -10.41 -18.25
C GLN A 212 -10.74 -10.88 -19.69
N THR A 213 -10.03 -11.96 -19.95
CA THR A 213 -10.12 -12.72 -21.21
C THR A 213 -10.24 -14.21 -20.88
N PRO A 214 -10.65 -15.07 -21.83
CA PRO A 214 -10.63 -16.50 -21.60
C PRO A 214 -9.24 -16.96 -21.15
N GLY A 215 -9.13 -17.48 -19.92
CA GLY A 215 -7.89 -18.00 -19.35
C GLY A 215 -6.96 -16.99 -18.66
N TYR A 216 -7.31 -15.70 -18.62
CA TYR A 216 -6.49 -14.68 -17.96
C TYR A 216 -7.32 -13.59 -17.28
N VAL A 217 -6.83 -13.09 -16.15
CA VAL A 217 -7.24 -11.83 -15.53
C VAL A 217 -6.04 -10.90 -15.55
N VAL A 218 -6.22 -9.66 -15.98
CA VAL A 218 -5.21 -8.60 -15.89
C VAL A 218 -5.71 -7.58 -14.87
N ILE A 219 -4.87 -7.27 -13.89
CA ILE A 219 -5.13 -6.22 -12.91
C ILE A 219 -4.12 -5.11 -13.18
N HIS A 220 -4.60 -4.00 -13.73
CA HIS A 220 -3.80 -2.80 -13.88
C HIS A 220 -3.94 -1.96 -12.61
N TRP A 221 -2.80 -1.64 -12.01
CA TRP A 221 -2.74 -0.91 -10.77
C TRP A 221 -2.20 0.50 -11.01
N PHE A 222 -3.02 1.51 -10.74
CA PHE A 222 -2.70 2.90 -11.01
C PHE A 222 -2.13 3.61 -9.76
N THR A 223 -0.83 3.88 -9.78
CA THR A 223 -0.19 4.95 -8.99
C THR A 223 0.24 6.08 -9.93
N PRO A 224 0.44 7.30 -9.41
CA PRO A 224 1.37 8.24 -10.02
C PRO A 224 2.75 7.56 -10.11
N GLY A 225 3.22 7.14 -11.29
CA GLY A 225 4.50 6.43 -11.38
C GLY A 225 4.75 5.43 -12.50
N ASP A 226 3.86 5.23 -13.48
CA ASP A 226 3.81 4.06 -14.39
C ASP A 226 3.00 2.95 -13.69
N GLY A 227 1.78 2.70 -14.14
CA GLY A 227 0.94 1.67 -13.54
C GLY A 227 1.55 0.27 -13.71
N VAL A 228 1.19 -0.65 -12.82
CA VAL A 228 1.69 -2.04 -12.85
C VAL A 228 0.61 -2.93 -13.45
N TYR A 229 0.90 -3.56 -14.59
CA TYR A 229 0.04 -4.60 -15.17
C TYR A 229 0.41 -5.96 -14.59
N ARG A 230 -0.48 -6.51 -13.77
CA ARG A 230 -0.35 -7.86 -13.23
C ARG A 230 -1.18 -8.83 -14.05
N VAL A 231 -0.50 -9.74 -14.73
CA VAL A 231 -1.15 -10.80 -15.52
C VAL A 231 -1.32 -12.06 -14.66
N VAL A 232 -2.54 -12.55 -14.55
CA VAL A 232 -2.92 -13.72 -13.75
C VAL A 232 -3.48 -14.82 -14.67
N PRO A 233 -2.67 -15.84 -15.04
CA PRO A 233 -3.14 -17.00 -15.79
C PRO A 233 -4.11 -17.86 -14.96
N LEU A 234 -5.16 -18.37 -15.60
CA LEU A 234 -6.22 -19.20 -15.00
C LEU A 234 -6.24 -20.65 -15.52
N ASP A 235 -5.27 -21.04 -16.34
CA ASP A 235 -5.24 -22.31 -17.06
C ASP A 235 -4.64 -23.48 -16.27
N GLY A 236 -4.37 -23.28 -14.97
CA GLY A 236 -3.82 -24.31 -14.10
C GLY A 236 -2.35 -24.64 -14.35
N ARG A 237 -1.63 -23.85 -15.16
CA ARG A 237 -0.18 -24.04 -15.35
C ARG A 237 0.57 -23.90 -14.02
N PRO A 238 1.65 -24.66 -13.80
CA PRO A 238 2.42 -24.56 -12.56
C PRO A 238 3.10 -23.18 -12.43
N HIS A 239 3.49 -22.85 -11.20
CA HIS A 239 4.38 -21.73 -10.94
C HIS A 239 5.74 -21.91 -11.64
N LEU A 240 6.42 -20.80 -11.89
CA LEU A 240 7.80 -20.81 -12.38
C LEU A 240 8.71 -21.55 -11.41
N GLY A 241 9.79 -22.16 -11.94
CA GLY A 241 10.81 -22.79 -11.10
C GLY A 241 11.40 -21.79 -10.09
N GLN A 242 11.70 -22.24 -8.86
CA GLN A 242 12.08 -21.37 -7.72
C GLN A 242 13.32 -20.48 -7.95
N GLY A 243 14.13 -20.79 -8.97
CA GLY A 243 15.27 -19.95 -9.39
C GLY A 243 14.90 -18.76 -10.27
N VAL A 244 13.65 -18.66 -10.75
CA VAL A 244 13.15 -17.52 -11.51
C VAL A 244 12.27 -16.67 -10.59
N ARG A 245 12.76 -15.47 -10.27
CA ARG A 245 12.17 -14.56 -9.29
C ARG A 245 11.80 -13.25 -9.98
N GLN A 246 10.65 -12.67 -9.66
CA GLN A 246 10.09 -11.49 -10.34
C GLN A 246 9.81 -10.35 -9.35
N TRP A 247 9.83 -9.10 -9.84
CA TRP A 247 9.57 -7.88 -9.05
C TRP A 247 8.22 -7.87 -8.34
N TYR A 248 7.21 -8.48 -8.94
CA TYR A 248 5.85 -8.60 -8.39
C TYR A 248 5.44 -10.06 -8.15
N GLY A 249 6.40 -10.98 -8.14
CA GLY A 249 6.16 -12.42 -8.04
C GLY A 249 5.48 -13.02 -9.27
N ASP A 250 5.25 -14.33 -9.21
CA ASP A 250 4.59 -15.14 -10.25
C ASP A 250 3.19 -15.53 -9.78
N SER A 251 2.15 -14.98 -10.41
CA SER A 251 0.75 -15.21 -10.05
C SER A 251 0.11 -16.38 -10.79
N ARG A 252 -0.76 -17.11 -10.10
CA ARG A 252 -1.65 -18.16 -10.66
C ARG A 252 -3.04 -18.02 -10.06
N GLY A 253 -4.05 -17.94 -10.91
CA GLY A 253 -5.43 -17.78 -10.51
C GLY A 253 -6.25 -19.05 -10.71
N ARG A 254 -7.33 -19.17 -9.94
CA ARG A 254 -8.40 -20.15 -10.13
C ARG A 254 -9.73 -19.61 -9.61
N TRP A 255 -10.83 -20.15 -10.10
CA TRP A 255 -12.17 -19.83 -9.58
C TRP A 255 -12.58 -20.83 -8.51
N GLU A 256 -13.03 -20.31 -7.36
CA GLU A 256 -13.72 -21.07 -6.31
C GLU A 256 -15.14 -20.52 -6.19
N GLY A 257 -16.09 -21.12 -6.91
CA GLY A 257 -17.45 -20.61 -7.02
C GLY A 257 -17.49 -19.23 -7.70
N ASN A 258 -17.78 -18.18 -6.93
CA ASN A 258 -17.82 -16.79 -7.41
C ASN A 258 -16.57 -15.98 -7.04
N THR A 259 -15.57 -16.62 -6.44
CA THR A 259 -14.36 -15.97 -5.94
C THR A 259 -13.18 -16.28 -6.85
N LEU A 260 -12.50 -15.26 -7.35
CA LEU A 260 -11.17 -15.42 -7.96
C LEU A 260 -10.17 -15.59 -6.82
N VAL A 261 -9.45 -16.70 -6.80
CA VAL A 261 -8.35 -16.95 -5.86
C VAL A 261 -7.05 -16.86 -6.62
N VAL A 262 -6.17 -15.96 -6.20
CA VAL A 262 -4.86 -15.76 -6.82
C VAL A 262 -3.78 -16.10 -5.80
N GLU A 263 -2.90 -17.01 -6.16
CA GLU A 263 -1.69 -17.31 -5.42
C GLU A 263 -0.50 -16.67 -6.13
N THR A 264 0.34 -15.96 -5.38
CA THR A 264 1.59 -15.39 -5.88
C THR A 264 2.76 -15.85 -5.03
N THR A 265 3.80 -16.32 -5.71
CA THR A 265 5.07 -16.77 -5.11
C THR A 265 6.24 -16.18 -5.90
N ASN A 266 7.47 -16.67 -5.71
CA ASN A 266 8.65 -16.28 -6.50
C ASN A 266 8.94 -14.77 -6.50
N PHE A 267 8.66 -14.06 -5.41
CA PHE A 267 9.08 -12.68 -5.21
C PHE A 267 10.61 -12.59 -5.18
N ASN A 268 11.16 -11.52 -5.77
CA ASN A 268 12.59 -11.23 -5.65
C ASN A 268 12.92 -10.57 -4.29
N ASP A 269 14.20 -10.46 -4.00
CA ASP A 269 14.74 -9.93 -2.74
C ASP A 269 15.02 -8.43 -2.75
N GLN A 270 14.83 -7.78 -3.90
CA GLN A 270 15.05 -6.35 -4.10
C GLN A 270 13.76 -5.55 -3.92
N HIS A 271 12.61 -6.19 -4.21
CA HIS A 271 11.29 -5.62 -4.13
C HIS A 271 10.29 -6.73 -3.89
N ALA A 272 9.83 -6.88 -2.67
CA ALA A 272 8.62 -7.65 -2.41
C ALA A 272 7.35 -6.80 -2.67
N GLY A 273 7.47 -5.57 -3.18
CA GLY A 273 6.37 -4.60 -3.21
C GLY A 273 5.92 -4.16 -1.81
N SER A 274 4.92 -3.28 -1.75
CA SER A 274 4.20 -2.98 -0.50
C SER A 274 3.12 -4.03 -0.22
N ILE A 275 3.52 -5.30 -0.06
CA ILE A 275 2.60 -6.35 0.36
C ILE A 275 1.99 -6.02 1.73
N LEU A 276 2.71 -5.24 2.55
CA LEU A 276 2.15 -4.70 3.78
C LEU A 276 1.41 -3.37 3.50
N PRO A 277 0.17 -3.23 3.96
CA PRO A 277 -0.58 -1.98 3.90
C PRO A 277 0.18 -0.84 4.61
N GLY A 278 0.22 0.34 3.98
CA GLY A 278 0.72 1.56 4.60
C GLY A 278 -0.18 2.02 5.76
N HIS A 279 0.38 2.73 6.74
CA HIS A 279 -0.44 3.40 7.75
C HIS A 279 -1.17 4.60 7.11
N GLY A 280 -2.50 4.51 7.10
CA GLY A 280 -3.48 5.60 7.00
C GLY A 280 -3.07 6.89 6.28
N GLY A 281 -3.73 7.17 5.17
CA GLY A 281 -3.83 8.51 4.61
C GLY A 281 -3.92 8.47 3.10
N LEU A 282 -4.78 9.32 2.53
CA LEU A 282 -4.99 9.48 1.08
C LEU A 282 -3.67 9.81 0.33
N PHE A 283 -2.63 10.27 1.04
CA PHE A 283 -1.26 10.42 0.54
C PHE A 283 -0.18 10.06 1.57
N GLY A 284 -0.38 8.99 2.35
CA GLY A 284 0.64 8.46 3.25
C GLY A 284 1.01 9.40 4.38
N THR A 285 0.44 9.20 5.56
CA THR A 285 1.05 9.74 6.78
C THR A 285 2.27 8.88 7.14
N GLY A 286 3.34 9.11 6.38
CA GLY A 286 4.74 8.96 6.78
C GLY A 286 5.33 7.57 6.99
N HIS A 287 4.58 6.47 6.93
CA HIS A 287 5.18 5.14 7.15
C HIS A 287 4.53 4.04 6.30
N SER A 288 5.08 3.83 5.09
CA SER A 288 4.92 2.57 4.37
C SER A 288 5.55 1.46 5.20
N HIS A 289 4.80 0.39 5.48
CA HIS A 289 5.38 -0.79 6.09
C HIS A 289 6.14 -1.51 4.99
N ASN A 290 7.46 -1.33 4.95
CA ASN A 290 8.28 -2.12 4.06
C ASN A 290 8.26 -3.56 4.57
N TYR A 291 7.92 -4.49 3.68
CA TYR A 291 7.95 -5.90 4.01
C TYR A 291 9.36 -6.29 4.49
N ALA A 292 9.41 -6.89 5.69
CA ALA A 292 10.67 -7.12 6.41
C ALA A 292 11.47 -8.32 5.88
N GLY A 293 10.90 -9.15 5.00
CA GLY A 293 11.54 -10.35 4.49
C GLY A 293 12.32 -10.17 3.19
N THR A 294 12.84 -11.28 2.70
CA THR A 294 13.56 -11.40 1.42
C THR A 294 12.66 -11.85 0.26
N GLY A 295 11.38 -12.15 0.51
CA GLY A 295 10.48 -12.71 -0.48
C GLY A 295 10.73 -14.20 -0.78
N GLU A 296 11.77 -14.81 -0.19
CA GLU A 296 12.19 -16.17 -0.50
C GLU A 296 11.07 -17.19 -0.22
N THR A 297 10.45 -17.06 0.95
CA THR A 297 9.39 -17.91 1.51
C THR A 297 8.03 -17.23 1.50
N LEU A 298 7.92 -16.09 0.83
CA LEU A 298 6.69 -15.32 0.77
C LEU A 298 5.70 -15.95 -0.20
N ARG A 299 4.51 -16.22 0.32
CA ARG A 299 3.34 -16.63 -0.43
C ARG A 299 2.19 -15.71 -0.10
N LEU A 300 1.60 -15.14 -1.14
CA LEU A 300 0.47 -14.23 -1.06
C LEU A 300 -0.75 -14.94 -1.65
N ILE A 301 -1.83 -15.02 -0.89
CA ILE A 301 -3.09 -15.60 -1.32
C ILE A 301 -4.16 -14.53 -1.29
N GLU A 302 -4.64 -14.16 -2.45
CA GLU A 302 -5.64 -13.12 -2.64
C GLU A 302 -6.97 -13.72 -3.07
N ARG A 303 -8.06 -13.18 -2.54
CA ARG A 303 -9.42 -13.60 -2.87
C ARG A 303 -10.24 -12.38 -3.26
N PHE A 304 -10.76 -12.37 -4.48
CA PHE A 304 -11.62 -11.31 -5.00
C PHE A 304 -13.03 -11.87 -5.14
N THR A 305 -13.95 -11.37 -4.32
CA THR A 305 -15.36 -11.78 -4.36
C THR A 305 -16.21 -10.56 -4.56
N ARG A 306 -16.87 -10.46 -5.72
CA ARG A 306 -17.91 -9.46 -5.90
C ARG A 306 -19.08 -9.82 -4.97
N ILE A 307 -19.51 -8.90 -4.13
CA ILE A 307 -20.55 -9.14 -3.10
C ILE A 307 -21.86 -8.40 -3.40
N ASP A 308 -21.78 -7.38 -4.26
CA ASP A 308 -22.92 -6.67 -4.83
C ASP A 308 -22.53 -6.06 -6.19
N ALA A 309 -23.41 -5.26 -6.80
CA ALA A 309 -23.16 -4.65 -8.11
C ALA A 309 -21.87 -3.80 -8.15
N ASP A 310 -21.54 -3.12 -7.06
CA ASP A 310 -20.54 -2.05 -7.04
C ASP A 310 -19.45 -2.29 -5.99
N THR A 311 -19.31 -3.54 -5.53
CA THR A 311 -18.41 -3.89 -4.44
C THR A 311 -17.74 -5.24 -4.63
N ILE A 312 -16.41 -5.25 -4.58
CA ILE A 312 -15.58 -6.45 -4.40
C ILE A 312 -15.06 -6.48 -2.96
N GLU A 313 -15.33 -7.57 -2.23
CA GLU A 313 -14.57 -7.92 -1.05
C GLU A 313 -13.24 -8.53 -1.49
N TYR A 314 -12.15 -7.86 -1.14
CA TYR A 314 -10.79 -8.30 -1.39
C TYR A 314 -10.17 -8.78 -0.09
N ARG A 315 -9.75 -10.05 -0.05
CA ARG A 315 -9.00 -10.62 1.08
C ARG A 315 -7.59 -10.93 0.64
N SER A 316 -6.62 -10.59 1.48
CA SER A 316 -5.21 -10.85 1.26
C SER A 316 -4.64 -11.58 2.47
N THR A 317 -4.17 -12.80 2.26
CA THR A 317 -3.51 -13.63 3.25
C THR A 317 -2.02 -13.69 2.94
N ILE A 318 -1.20 -13.32 3.93
CA ILE A 318 0.26 -13.28 3.82
C ILE A 318 0.81 -14.46 4.62
N GLU A 319 1.52 -15.34 3.92
CA GLU A 319 2.22 -16.48 4.49
C GLU A 319 3.73 -16.28 4.29
N ASP A 320 4.45 -16.05 5.38
CA ASP A 320 5.91 -16.09 5.35
C ASP A 320 6.48 -16.50 6.72
N PRO A 321 6.86 -17.78 6.90
CA PRO A 321 7.33 -18.30 8.17
C PRO A 321 8.71 -17.75 8.58
N LYS A 322 9.48 -17.16 7.66
CA LYS A 322 10.73 -16.48 8.01
C LYS A 322 10.48 -15.04 8.48
N VAL A 323 9.31 -14.47 8.20
CA VAL A 323 8.97 -13.08 8.56
C VAL A 323 8.00 -12.98 9.72
N PHE A 324 6.88 -13.70 9.66
CA PHE A 324 5.84 -13.65 10.67
C PHE A 324 5.78 -14.95 11.46
N VAL A 325 5.48 -14.86 12.76
CA VAL A 325 5.32 -16.06 13.61
C VAL A 325 4.09 -16.90 13.25
N LYS A 326 3.17 -16.36 12.44
CA LYS A 326 2.00 -17.02 11.86
C LYS A 326 1.51 -16.25 10.64
N PRO A 327 0.77 -16.89 9.71
CA PRO A 327 0.06 -16.19 8.66
C PRO A 327 -0.94 -15.17 9.22
N TRP A 328 -1.32 -14.20 8.40
CA TRP A 328 -2.35 -13.23 8.73
C TRP A 328 -3.13 -12.83 7.49
N THR A 329 -4.36 -12.36 7.70
CA THR A 329 -5.29 -11.97 6.65
C THR A 329 -5.83 -10.57 6.90
N ALA A 330 -5.78 -9.73 5.88
CA ALA A 330 -6.48 -8.46 5.83
C ALA A 330 -7.61 -8.47 4.80
N VAL A 331 -8.60 -7.62 5.04
CA VAL A 331 -9.75 -7.41 4.17
C VAL A 331 -9.83 -5.94 3.80
N ALA A 332 -9.98 -5.67 2.51
CA ALA A 332 -10.38 -4.37 1.99
C ALA A 332 -11.60 -4.53 1.10
N THR A 333 -12.30 -3.43 0.91
CA THR A 333 -13.46 -3.35 0.03
C THR A 333 -13.07 -2.50 -1.15
N TRP A 334 -13.26 -3.02 -2.37
CA TRP A 334 -13.04 -2.26 -3.59
C TRP A 334 -14.37 -1.85 -4.18
N THR A 335 -14.46 -0.61 -4.64
CA THR A 335 -15.72 0.01 -5.03
C THR A 335 -15.65 0.45 -6.47
N ARG A 336 -16.70 0.15 -7.23
CA ARG A 336 -16.75 0.49 -8.65
C ARG A 336 -16.73 2.00 -8.83
N ASP A 337 -15.89 2.49 -9.72
CA ASP A 337 -15.90 3.89 -10.13
C ASP A 337 -15.76 4.01 -11.66
N ASP A 338 -16.92 4.00 -12.33
CA ASP A 338 -17.01 4.11 -13.79
C ASP A 338 -16.69 5.52 -14.32
N ALA A 339 -16.42 6.50 -13.45
CA ALA A 339 -16.08 7.86 -13.88
C ALA A 339 -14.58 8.11 -13.97
N ILE A 340 -13.76 7.16 -13.51
CA ILE A 340 -12.34 7.13 -13.85
C ILE A 340 -12.27 6.74 -15.33
N ASN A 341 -12.21 7.75 -16.18
CA ASN A 341 -12.19 7.67 -17.64
C ASN A 341 -10.73 7.85 -18.15
N PRO A 342 -10.40 7.48 -19.41
CA PRO A 342 -9.21 6.73 -19.79
C PRO A 342 -7.92 7.23 -19.15
N GLU A 343 -7.22 6.25 -18.60
CA GLU A 343 -5.91 6.36 -18.00
C GLU A 343 -4.93 7.06 -18.96
N TYR A 344 -4.34 8.17 -18.50
CA TYR A 344 -3.24 8.79 -19.23
C TYR A 344 -1.93 8.13 -18.81
N GLU A 345 -1.08 7.86 -19.78
CA GLU A 345 0.27 7.39 -19.54
C GLU A 345 0.98 8.34 -18.56
N TYR A 346 1.50 7.77 -17.49
CA TYR A 346 2.54 8.39 -16.68
C TYR A 346 3.86 7.87 -17.24
N ALA A 347 4.80 8.77 -17.55
CA ALA A 347 6.09 8.41 -18.14
C ALA A 347 7.20 8.73 -17.12
N CYS A 348 7.38 7.89 -16.10
CA CYS A 348 8.33 8.09 -15.01
C CYS A 348 9.75 8.32 -15.52
N HIS A 349 10.14 7.66 -16.62
CA HIS A 349 11.45 7.87 -17.21
C HIS A 349 11.61 9.23 -17.91
N GLU A 350 10.53 9.83 -18.39
CA GLU A 350 10.54 11.12 -19.07
C GLU A 350 10.47 12.26 -18.05
N HIS A 351 11.41 13.20 -18.12
CA HIS A 351 11.47 14.36 -17.20
C HIS A 351 11.67 14.02 -15.71
N ASN A 352 12.22 12.86 -15.36
CA ASN A 352 12.66 12.57 -13.98
C ASN A 352 13.94 13.33 -13.61
N TYR A 353 13.78 14.62 -13.34
CA TYR A 353 14.84 15.48 -12.83
C TYR A 353 15.13 15.25 -11.35
N GLY A 354 14.22 14.59 -10.61
CA GLY A 354 14.36 14.33 -9.18
C GLY A 354 15.64 13.58 -8.84
N MET A 355 15.89 12.46 -9.54
CA MET A 355 17.11 11.67 -9.34
C MET A 355 18.38 12.47 -9.65
N MET A 356 18.41 13.19 -10.77
CA MET A 356 19.56 14.01 -11.17
C MET A 356 19.83 15.14 -10.18
N ASN A 357 18.77 15.80 -9.69
CA ASN A 357 18.89 16.89 -8.72
C ASN A 357 19.35 16.37 -7.35
N ALA A 358 18.85 15.21 -6.91
CA ALA A 358 19.29 14.58 -5.66
C ALA A 358 20.80 14.25 -5.69
N LEU A 359 21.28 13.63 -6.78
CA LEU A 359 22.70 13.31 -6.95
C LEU A 359 23.58 14.57 -7.02
N ARG A 360 23.13 15.60 -7.75
CA ARG A 360 23.84 16.90 -7.82
C ARG A 360 23.90 17.59 -6.46
N GLY A 361 22.80 17.56 -5.71
CA GLY A 361 22.71 18.09 -4.34
C GLY A 361 23.68 17.39 -3.40
N ALA A 362 23.77 16.06 -3.47
CA ALA A 362 24.73 15.30 -2.67
C ALA A 362 26.18 15.69 -2.99
N ARG A 363 26.56 15.84 -4.27
CA ARG A 363 27.90 16.32 -4.64
C ARG A 363 28.19 17.74 -4.14
N ALA A 364 27.18 18.59 -4.02
CA ALA A 364 27.35 19.92 -3.44
C ALA A 364 27.61 19.84 -1.93
N ASN A 365 26.78 19.08 -1.20
CA ASN A 365 26.96 18.85 0.24
C ASN A 365 28.34 18.26 0.57
N GLU A 366 28.84 17.32 -0.22
CA GLU A 366 30.18 16.75 -0.05
C GLU A 366 31.29 17.81 -0.19
N ARG A 367 31.20 18.69 -1.19
CA ARG A 367 32.18 19.77 -1.36
C ARG A 367 32.15 20.71 -0.17
N ASP A 368 30.96 21.12 0.28
CA ASP A 368 30.79 22.03 1.41
C ASP A 368 31.35 21.41 2.71
N ALA A 369 31.13 20.10 2.91
CA ALA A 369 31.68 19.37 4.06
C ALA A 369 33.21 19.27 4.02
N LEU A 370 33.82 19.00 2.86
CA LEU A 370 35.27 18.96 2.70
C LEU A 370 35.90 20.34 2.90
N GLU A 371 35.24 21.41 2.46
CA GLU A 371 35.67 22.78 2.69
C GLU A 371 35.64 23.16 4.18
N GLU A 372 34.57 22.79 4.91
CA GLU A 372 34.47 23.01 6.34
C GLU A 372 35.53 22.22 7.12
N ALA A 373 35.69 20.93 6.84
CA ALA A 373 36.75 20.12 7.45
C ALA A 373 38.14 20.73 7.20
N GLY A 374 38.37 21.27 6.00
CA GLY A 374 39.60 22.00 5.68
C GLY A 374 39.77 23.31 6.46
N ARG A 375 38.68 24.00 6.83
CA ARG A 375 38.70 25.19 7.70
C ARG A 375 39.01 24.80 9.14
N GLU A 376 38.37 23.76 9.67
CA GLU A 376 38.59 23.24 11.03
C GLU A 376 40.05 22.79 11.23
N LEU A 377 40.61 22.02 10.30
CA LEU A 377 42.00 21.57 10.37
C LEU A 377 43.01 22.74 10.37
N LYS A 378 42.71 23.81 9.61
CA LYS A 378 43.54 25.02 9.60
C LYS A 378 43.41 25.82 10.90
N TRP A 379 42.23 25.82 11.52
CA TRP A 379 42.00 26.43 12.82
C TRP A 379 42.78 25.71 13.93
N GLU A 380 42.72 24.37 13.97
CA GLU A 380 43.46 23.55 14.95
C GLU A 380 44.98 23.62 14.79
N ALA A 381 45.48 23.80 13.56
CA ALA A 381 46.91 23.92 13.27
C ALA A 381 47.47 25.35 13.48
N GLY A 382 46.60 26.34 13.71
CA GLY A 382 47.00 27.73 13.92
C GLY A 382 47.40 28.02 15.37
N PRO A 383 48.24 29.04 15.64
CA PRO A 383 48.50 29.47 17.01
C PRO A 383 47.22 30.04 17.62
N HIS A 384 46.71 29.37 18.66
CA HIS A 384 45.63 29.91 19.48
C HIS A 384 46.17 31.06 20.37
N PRO A 385 45.37 32.12 20.60
CA PRO A 385 45.79 33.28 21.41
C PRO A 385 46.11 32.95 22.87
#